data_AF-A0A4P7QIX6-F1
#
_entry.id   AF-A0A4P7QIX6-F1
#
_cell.length_a   1.000
_cell.length_b   1.000
_cell.length_c   1.000
_cell.angle_alpha   90.00
_cell.angle_beta   90.00
_cell.angle_gamma   90.00
#
_symmetry.space_group_name_H-M   'P 1'
#
loop_
_entity.id
_entity.type
_entity.pdbx_description
1 polymer ?
#
loop_
_entity_poly.entity_id
_entity_poly.type
_entity_poly.pdbx_seq_one_letter_code
_entity_poly.pdbx_strand_id
1 'polypeptide(L)'
;MTDYSTLFEYPAQPANEQRIREIEHGLRRRLPDDYTRLLSRTGGGSLSLKTCYLPEIELPDGDVIDVAVDSIYGNGTTSNNSNVDLLEQAAFLMEEWNIPREVLLCADSEDGMHQCFVINYDLPEFPAGSILYLDTDPDGERVQVADSFDDFLAQLEPHPSASEAEEVSQDGIGIKGVRYGALSQPLQQALAATPTTDMEQLLRKATEPIADSIGVAITGDTPEGRTFYDVVYWIVQHVEPQHDPRTYGRWGREGQELTFGDLMGDSFTVPDQKYGGVGYTLGSIIMWWNRRVKEGVLIETENGYIMDENYINQVLDHLRQG
;
A
#
# COMPACT_ATOMS: atom_id res chain seq x y z
N MET A 1 25.67 15.85 12.60
CA MET A 1 25.67 14.43 12.16
C MET A 1 24.28 14.20 11.61
N THR A 2 24.16 13.98 10.30
CA THR A 2 22.87 13.86 9.61
C THR A 2 22.07 12.70 10.20
N ASP A 3 20.81 12.98 10.56
CA ASP A 3 19.88 11.97 11.06
C ASP A 3 19.11 11.40 9.87
N TYR A 4 19.32 10.13 9.57
CA TYR A 4 18.65 9.44 8.46
C TYR A 4 17.42 8.65 8.91
N SER A 5 17.04 8.73 10.20
CA SER A 5 16.00 7.88 10.79
C SER A 5 14.59 8.12 10.22
N THR A 6 14.37 9.26 9.59
CA THR A 6 13.07 9.64 9.00
C THR A 6 13.09 9.72 7.48
N LEU A 7 14.23 9.41 6.84
CA LEU A 7 14.41 9.61 5.40
C LEU A 7 13.65 8.58 4.56
N PHE A 8 13.53 7.35 5.06
CA PHE A 8 12.97 6.21 4.32
C PHE A 8 11.68 5.71 4.97
N GLU A 9 10.65 5.44 4.14
CA GLU A 9 9.48 4.67 4.57
C GLU A 9 9.79 3.17 4.61
N TYR A 10 10.57 2.70 3.63
CA TYR A 10 11.02 1.31 3.54
C TYR A 10 12.54 1.24 3.36
N PRO A 11 13.32 1.31 4.46
CA PRO A 11 14.77 1.19 4.38
C PRO A 11 15.21 -0.23 4.01
N ALA A 12 16.41 -0.34 3.43
CA ALA A 12 17.10 -1.60 3.24
C ALA A 12 17.92 -2.01 4.48
N GLN A 13 18.81 -2.98 4.32
CA GLN A 13 19.69 -3.42 5.41
C GLN A 13 20.96 -2.57 5.44
N PRO A 14 21.38 -2.03 6.61
CA PRO A 14 22.61 -1.28 6.72
C PRO A 14 23.83 -2.05 6.18
N ALA A 15 24.61 -1.40 5.32
CA ALA A 15 25.81 -1.99 4.76
C ALA A 15 26.97 -1.87 5.76
N ASN A 16 27.41 -2.99 6.33
CA ASN A 16 28.62 -2.99 7.15
C ASN A 16 29.87 -2.68 6.29
N GLU A 17 31.00 -2.40 6.93
CA GLU A 17 32.25 -2.05 6.22
C GLU A 17 32.69 -3.10 5.20
N GLN A 18 32.43 -4.38 5.47
CA GLN A 18 32.76 -5.46 4.54
C GLN A 18 31.90 -5.38 3.28
N ARG A 19 30.59 -5.14 3.45
CA ARG A 19 29.66 -4.96 2.33
C ARG A 19 29.95 -3.70 1.54
N ILE A 20 30.31 -2.60 2.18
CA ILE A 20 30.76 -1.37 1.49
C ILE A 20 31.98 -1.67 0.60
N ARG A 21 32.99 -2.39 1.12
CA ARG A 21 34.16 -2.79 0.31
C ARG A 21 33.79 -3.67 -0.87
N GLU A 22 32.81 -4.57 -0.71
CA GLU A 22 32.30 -5.41 -1.80
C GLU A 22 31.60 -4.57 -2.86
N ILE A 23 30.77 -3.61 -2.46
CA ILE A 23 30.11 -2.66 -3.36
C ILE A 23 31.15 -1.85 -4.13
N GLU A 24 32.09 -1.20 -3.44
CA GLU A 24 33.15 -0.40 -4.08
C GLU A 24 34.03 -1.24 -5.02
N HIS A 25 34.34 -2.48 -4.64
CA HIS A 25 35.07 -3.41 -5.50
C HIS A 25 34.27 -3.80 -6.75
N GLY A 26 32.97 -4.06 -6.60
CA GLY A 26 32.07 -4.37 -7.72
C GLY A 26 31.91 -3.20 -8.69
N LEU A 27 31.76 -1.99 -8.17
CA LEU A 27 31.68 -0.75 -8.94
C LEU A 27 33.04 -0.32 -9.52
N ARG A 28 34.15 -0.86 -9.00
CA ARG A 28 35.54 -0.45 -9.29
C ARG A 28 35.80 1.03 -9.02
N ARG A 29 35.03 1.61 -8.10
CA ARG A 29 35.06 3.01 -7.69
C ARG A 29 34.81 3.10 -6.20
N ARG A 30 35.38 4.11 -5.55
CA ARG A 30 35.06 4.44 -4.16
C ARG A 30 33.74 5.18 -4.11
N LEU A 31 32.87 4.83 -3.18
CA LEU A 31 31.67 5.61 -2.94
C LEU A 31 32.06 6.93 -2.24
N PRO A 32 31.33 8.02 -2.49
CA PRO A 32 31.47 9.25 -1.70
C PRO A 32 31.29 8.97 -0.20
N ASP A 33 32.02 9.71 0.64
CA ASP A 33 32.05 9.49 2.10
C ASP A 33 30.67 9.73 2.76
N ASP A 34 29.88 10.65 2.22
CA ASP A 34 28.51 10.95 2.63
C ASP A 34 27.52 9.86 2.22
N TYR A 35 27.59 9.40 0.98
CA TYR A 35 26.77 8.29 0.50
C TYR A 35 27.10 6.98 1.25
N THR A 36 28.38 6.71 1.49
CA THR A 36 28.85 5.57 2.30
C THR A 36 28.27 5.63 3.72
N ARG A 37 28.22 6.82 4.32
CA ARG A 37 27.69 7.02 5.67
C ARG A 37 26.18 6.79 5.72
N LEU A 38 25.42 7.17 4.69
CA LEU A 38 24.01 6.82 4.57
C LEU A 38 23.83 5.31 4.44
N LEU A 39 24.50 4.66 3.48
CA LEU A 39 24.39 3.22 3.27
C LEU A 39 24.78 2.40 4.51
N SER A 40 25.77 2.88 5.27
CA SER A 40 26.19 2.23 6.51
C SER A 40 25.15 2.29 7.63
N ARG A 41 24.19 3.21 7.54
CA ARG A 41 23.14 3.42 8.56
C ARG A 41 21.78 2.88 8.13
N THR A 42 21.46 2.95 6.84
CA THR A 42 20.12 2.61 6.33
C THR A 42 20.16 1.59 5.19
N GLY A 43 21.27 1.49 4.46
CA GLY A 43 21.35 0.68 3.24
C GLY A 43 20.62 1.27 2.04
N GLY A 44 20.12 2.51 2.10
CA GLY A 44 19.21 3.07 1.08
C GLY A 44 17.76 2.64 1.29
N GLY A 45 16.94 2.71 0.24
CA GLY A 45 15.54 2.29 0.23
C GLY A 45 14.58 3.32 -0.35
N SER A 46 13.28 3.08 -0.23
CA SER A 46 12.23 3.98 -0.71
C SER A 46 12.04 5.15 0.24
N LEU A 47 12.09 6.37 -0.30
CA LEU A 47 12.00 7.60 0.47
C LEU A 47 10.61 7.78 1.08
N SER A 48 10.56 8.45 2.22
CA SER A 48 9.29 8.84 2.82
C SER A 48 8.69 10.04 2.08
N LEU A 49 7.36 10.09 1.97
CA LEU A 49 6.63 11.28 1.50
C LEU A 49 7.01 12.58 2.24
N LYS A 50 7.62 12.50 3.43
CA LYS A 50 8.08 13.67 4.19
C LYS A 50 9.40 14.25 3.68
N THR A 51 10.13 13.53 2.84
CA THR A 51 11.50 13.87 2.42
C THR A 51 11.81 13.20 1.07
N CYS A 52 11.04 13.51 0.04
CA CYS A 52 11.19 12.88 -1.28
C CYS A 52 11.03 13.83 -2.46
N TYR A 53 10.81 15.13 -2.25
CA TYR A 53 10.49 16.04 -3.33
C TYR A 53 11.61 17.04 -3.56
N LEU A 54 12.08 17.16 -4.80
CA LEU A 54 13.06 18.16 -5.20
C LEU A 54 12.38 19.20 -6.11
N PRO A 55 12.07 20.39 -5.58
CA PRO A 55 11.41 21.43 -6.35
C PRO A 55 12.41 22.27 -7.17
N GLU A 56 11.88 23.02 -8.13
CA GLU A 56 12.55 24.12 -8.82
C GLU A 56 13.86 23.75 -9.55
N ILE A 57 13.91 22.57 -10.20
CA ILE A 57 15.03 22.20 -11.07
C ILE A 57 14.96 23.02 -12.37
N GLU A 58 15.88 23.96 -12.54
CA GLU A 58 16.01 24.74 -13.79
C GLU A 58 16.72 23.93 -14.89
N LEU A 59 16.02 23.67 -15.98
CA LEU A 59 16.56 23.00 -17.17
C LEU A 59 17.27 23.99 -18.11
N PRO A 60 18.22 23.52 -18.97
CA PRO A 60 18.98 24.39 -19.86
C PRO A 60 18.15 25.16 -20.91
N ASP A 61 16.96 24.67 -21.25
CA ASP A 61 16.02 25.32 -22.16
C ASP A 61 15.19 26.43 -21.49
N GLY A 62 15.31 26.56 -20.16
CA GLY A 62 14.64 27.56 -19.34
C GLY A 62 13.35 27.07 -18.68
N ASP A 63 12.96 25.80 -18.88
CA ASP A 63 11.85 25.20 -18.15
C ASP A 63 12.26 24.90 -16.69
N VAL A 64 11.27 24.92 -15.80
CA VAL A 64 11.45 24.60 -14.37
C VAL A 64 10.55 23.44 -14.05
N ILE A 65 11.14 22.38 -13.50
CA ILE A 65 10.43 21.15 -13.15
C ILE A 65 10.60 20.83 -11.67
N ASP A 66 9.67 20.05 -11.15
CA ASP A 66 9.75 19.46 -9.83
C ASP A 66 9.75 17.94 -9.98
N VAL A 67 10.50 17.25 -9.13
CA VAL A 67 10.66 15.78 -9.24
C VAL A 67 10.48 15.14 -7.88
N ALA A 68 9.56 14.18 -7.78
CA ALA A 68 9.49 13.28 -6.65
C ALA A 68 10.50 12.14 -6.83
N VAL A 69 11.47 12.07 -5.93
CA VAL A 69 12.48 11.02 -5.83
C VAL A 69 11.85 9.80 -5.14
N ASP A 70 11.82 8.65 -5.79
CA ASP A 70 11.16 7.46 -5.24
C ASP A 70 12.10 6.68 -4.31
N SER A 71 13.22 6.20 -4.85
CA SER A 71 14.12 5.31 -4.14
C SER A 71 15.58 5.75 -4.21
N ILE A 72 16.33 5.48 -3.15
CA ILE A 72 17.79 5.61 -3.09
C ILE A 72 18.41 4.22 -3.17
N TYR A 73 19.23 3.99 -4.18
CA TYR A 73 19.93 2.73 -4.38
C TYR A 73 20.99 2.50 -3.30
N GLY A 74 21.24 1.25 -2.98
CA GLY A 74 22.11 0.89 -1.87
C GLY A 74 22.36 -0.61 -1.76
N ASN A 75 21.92 -1.20 -0.66
CA ASN A 75 22.32 -2.53 -0.23
C ASN A 75 21.14 -3.51 -0.17
N GLY A 76 21.01 -4.35 -1.19
CA GLY A 76 20.06 -5.44 -1.25
C GLY A 76 18.62 -4.97 -1.43
N THR A 77 17.75 -5.47 -0.57
CA THR A 77 16.30 -5.36 -0.69
C THR A 77 15.73 -4.60 0.51
N THR A 78 14.74 -3.76 0.27
CA THR A 78 14.00 -3.01 1.28
C THR A 78 13.07 -3.90 2.11
N SER A 79 12.56 -3.39 3.22
CA SER A 79 11.61 -4.10 4.08
C SER A 79 10.29 -4.52 3.40
N ASN A 80 9.90 -3.87 2.29
CA ASN A 80 8.73 -4.23 1.48
C ASN A 80 9.06 -5.12 0.26
N ASN A 81 10.29 -5.64 0.18
CA ASN A 81 10.80 -6.49 -0.90
C ASN A 81 11.13 -5.79 -2.23
N SER A 82 11.24 -4.46 -2.27
CA SER A 82 11.78 -3.75 -3.44
C SER A 82 13.30 -3.95 -3.54
N ASN A 83 13.79 -4.24 -4.75
CA ASN A 83 15.23 -4.38 -4.97
C ASN A 83 15.86 -3.00 -5.17
N VAL A 84 16.81 -2.64 -4.33
CA VAL A 84 17.56 -1.38 -4.41
C VAL A 84 19.07 -1.63 -4.47
N ASP A 85 19.52 -2.85 -4.76
CA ASP A 85 20.94 -3.19 -4.71
C ASP A 85 21.76 -2.49 -5.82
N LEU A 86 22.87 -1.85 -5.44
CA LEU A 86 23.75 -1.13 -6.37
C LEU A 86 24.45 -2.05 -7.38
N LEU A 87 24.79 -3.28 -7.01
CA LEU A 87 25.53 -4.20 -7.88
C LEU A 87 24.61 -5.02 -8.78
N GLU A 88 23.34 -5.14 -8.42
CA GLU A 88 22.34 -5.88 -9.20
C GLU A 88 21.36 -4.93 -9.89
N GLN A 89 20.46 -4.30 -9.13
CA GLN A 89 19.37 -3.51 -9.70
C GLN A 89 19.87 -2.24 -10.38
N ALA A 90 20.68 -1.43 -9.70
CA ALA A 90 21.17 -0.17 -10.27
C ALA A 90 22.06 -0.43 -11.51
N ALA A 91 22.92 -1.46 -11.44
CA ALA A 91 23.76 -1.87 -12.56
C ALA A 91 22.93 -2.31 -13.78
N PHE A 92 21.87 -3.11 -13.56
CA PHE A 92 20.95 -3.51 -14.62
C PHE A 92 20.25 -2.29 -15.25
N LEU A 93 19.75 -1.36 -14.44
CA LEU A 93 19.04 -0.17 -14.93
C LEU A 93 19.96 0.77 -15.70
N MET A 94 21.20 0.94 -15.25
CA MET A 94 22.18 1.72 -16.00
C MET A 94 22.47 1.13 -17.38
N GLU A 95 22.54 -0.20 -17.51
CA GLU A 95 22.71 -0.86 -18.80
C GLU A 95 21.46 -0.73 -19.69
N GLU A 96 20.28 -1.01 -19.13
CA GLU A 96 19.00 -0.98 -19.87
C GLU A 96 18.68 0.41 -20.42
N TRP A 97 18.93 1.45 -19.61
CA TRP A 97 18.65 2.85 -19.95
C TRP A 97 19.85 3.58 -20.58
N ASN A 98 20.92 2.85 -20.91
CA ASN A 98 22.15 3.39 -21.49
C ASN A 98 22.74 4.58 -20.70
N ILE A 99 22.63 4.55 -19.37
CA ILE A 99 23.20 5.57 -18.50
C ILE A 99 24.74 5.53 -18.61
N PRO A 100 25.42 6.68 -18.78
CA PRO A 100 26.86 6.74 -18.94
C PRO A 100 27.64 6.06 -17.80
N ARG A 101 28.81 5.48 -18.12
CA ARG A 101 29.67 4.79 -17.12
C ARG A 101 30.50 5.74 -16.27
N GLU A 102 30.52 7.00 -16.66
CA GLU A 102 31.14 8.14 -16.00
C GLU A 102 30.38 8.58 -14.74
N VAL A 103 29.16 8.05 -14.55
CA VAL A 103 28.31 8.34 -13.40
C VAL A 103 27.91 7.05 -12.68
N LEU A 104 27.26 7.18 -11.52
CA LEU A 104 26.64 6.08 -10.78
C LEU A 104 25.19 6.42 -10.50
N LEU A 105 24.24 5.57 -10.90
CA LEU A 105 22.85 5.70 -10.51
C LEU A 105 22.71 5.60 -8.99
N CYS A 106 22.15 6.63 -8.37
CA CYS A 106 21.94 6.69 -6.92
C CYS A 106 20.47 6.86 -6.52
N ALA A 107 19.63 7.42 -7.38
CA ALA A 107 18.19 7.50 -7.13
C ALA A 107 17.37 7.45 -8.43
N ASP A 108 16.13 7.00 -8.34
CA ASP A 108 15.10 7.11 -9.37
C ASP A 108 13.96 8.04 -8.93
N SER A 109 13.05 8.37 -9.84
CA SER A 109 11.88 9.20 -9.57
C SER A 109 10.58 8.39 -9.55
N GLU A 110 9.46 9.05 -9.22
CA GLU A 110 8.11 8.47 -9.34
C GLU A 110 7.76 8.05 -10.79
N ASP A 111 8.41 8.68 -11.78
CA ASP A 111 8.32 8.32 -13.21
C ASP A 111 9.31 7.19 -13.59
N GLY A 112 9.89 6.53 -12.59
CA GLY A 112 10.86 5.46 -12.74
C GLY A 112 12.18 5.97 -13.29
N MET A 113 12.68 5.34 -14.36
CA MET A 113 13.99 5.66 -14.92
C MET A 113 13.97 6.73 -16.02
N HIS A 114 12.79 7.21 -16.42
CA HIS A 114 12.68 8.35 -17.36
C HIS A 114 13.37 9.60 -16.80
N GLN A 115 13.34 9.75 -15.47
CA GLN A 115 14.07 10.77 -14.74
C GLN A 115 14.81 10.12 -13.58
N CYS A 116 16.11 10.37 -13.45
CA CYS A 116 16.88 9.77 -12.36
C CYS A 116 18.00 10.69 -11.87
N PHE A 117 18.61 10.29 -10.77
CA PHE A 117 19.70 11.02 -10.15
C PHE A 117 20.96 10.18 -10.11
N VAL A 118 22.06 10.79 -10.51
CA VAL A 118 23.35 10.11 -10.64
C VAL A 118 24.45 10.88 -9.93
N ILE A 119 25.40 10.15 -9.34
CA ILE A 119 26.64 10.70 -8.79
C ILE A 119 27.66 10.80 -9.92
N ASN A 120 28.14 12.01 -10.20
CA ASN A 120 29.17 12.21 -11.21
C ASN A 120 30.55 11.71 -10.72
N TYR A 121 31.26 10.94 -11.53
CA TYR A 121 32.68 10.66 -11.30
C TYR A 121 33.57 11.34 -12.33
N ASP A 122 33.24 11.20 -13.61
CA ASP A 122 34.16 11.51 -14.71
C ASP A 122 33.55 12.33 -15.86
N LEU A 123 32.29 12.79 -15.76
CA LEU A 123 31.75 13.71 -16.76
C LEU A 123 32.48 15.05 -16.63
N PRO A 124 33.21 15.50 -17.67
CA PRO A 124 34.10 16.66 -17.57
C PRO A 124 33.34 17.99 -17.43
N GLU A 125 32.08 18.03 -17.84
CA GLU A 125 31.21 19.20 -17.71
C GLU A 125 30.76 19.49 -16.26
N PHE A 126 30.83 18.50 -15.35
CA PHE A 126 30.35 18.63 -13.97
C PHE A 126 31.46 18.30 -12.95
N PRO A 127 31.40 18.85 -11.72
CA PRO A 127 32.33 18.48 -10.65
C PRO A 127 32.23 17.00 -10.27
N ALA A 128 33.35 16.35 -9.95
CA ALA A 128 33.31 14.99 -9.43
C ALA A 128 32.67 14.96 -8.03
N GLY A 129 31.76 14.01 -7.80
CA GLY A 129 30.98 13.86 -6.58
C GLY A 129 29.66 14.64 -6.55
N SER A 130 29.39 15.50 -7.54
CA SER A 130 28.12 16.22 -7.64
C SER A 130 26.96 15.28 -8.00
N ILE A 131 25.75 15.66 -7.61
CA ILE A 131 24.52 14.96 -7.97
C ILE A 131 23.92 15.64 -9.19
N LEU A 132 23.62 14.85 -10.20
CA LEU A 132 23.00 15.31 -11.44
C LEU A 132 21.59 14.73 -11.55
N TYR A 133 20.65 15.57 -11.95
CA TYR A 133 19.42 15.13 -12.59
C TYR A 133 19.73 14.68 -14.03
N LEU A 134 19.14 13.57 -14.44
CA LEU A 134 19.27 12.98 -15.77
C LEU A 134 17.88 12.65 -16.31
N ASP A 135 17.50 13.33 -17.39
CA ASP A 135 16.46 12.85 -18.30
C ASP A 135 17.08 11.80 -19.24
N THR A 136 16.53 10.58 -19.25
CA THR A 136 17.09 9.46 -20.01
C THR A 136 16.56 9.35 -21.44
N ASP A 137 15.66 10.24 -21.86
CA ASP A 137 15.24 10.32 -23.24
C ASP A 137 16.42 10.68 -24.17
N PRO A 138 16.37 10.34 -25.49
CA PRO A 138 17.52 10.50 -26.39
C PRO A 138 18.10 11.92 -26.50
N ASP A 139 17.27 12.94 -26.27
CA ASP A 139 17.66 14.36 -26.28
C ASP A 139 17.51 14.99 -24.86
N GLY A 140 17.49 14.14 -23.82
CA GLY A 140 17.28 14.51 -22.44
C GLY A 140 18.42 15.36 -21.86
N GLU A 141 18.05 16.31 -21.01
CA GLU A 141 18.98 17.23 -20.38
C GLU A 141 19.62 16.66 -19.12
N ARG A 142 20.81 17.18 -18.80
CA ARG A 142 21.57 16.85 -17.59
C ARG A 142 21.87 18.13 -16.82
N VAL A 143 21.49 18.15 -15.55
CA VAL A 143 21.64 19.34 -14.71
C VAL A 143 22.25 18.97 -13.37
N GLN A 144 23.21 19.76 -12.89
CA GLN A 144 23.71 19.60 -11.53
C GLN A 144 22.68 20.14 -10.54
N VAL A 145 22.22 19.27 -9.63
CA VAL A 145 21.23 19.61 -8.59
C VAL A 145 21.84 19.71 -7.19
N ALA A 146 23.03 19.15 -6.95
CA ALA A 146 23.72 19.30 -5.68
C ALA A 146 25.24 19.12 -5.81
N ASP A 147 26.01 19.75 -4.92
CA ASP A 147 27.47 19.63 -4.84
C ASP A 147 27.93 18.30 -4.21
N SER A 148 27.07 17.67 -3.40
CA SER A 148 27.34 16.41 -2.72
C SER A 148 26.05 15.63 -2.47
N PHE A 149 26.17 14.38 -2.03
CA PHE A 149 25.00 13.56 -1.73
C PHE A 149 24.26 14.06 -0.48
N ASP A 150 24.99 14.51 0.55
CA ASP A 150 24.36 15.12 1.73
C ASP A 150 23.64 16.44 1.35
N ASP A 151 24.18 17.24 0.43
CA ASP A 151 23.52 18.46 -0.06
C ASP A 151 22.26 18.15 -0.88
N PHE A 152 22.25 17.06 -1.65
CA PHE A 152 21.06 16.58 -2.35
C PHE A 152 19.95 16.19 -1.37
N LEU A 153 20.28 15.38 -0.35
CA LEU A 153 19.31 15.00 0.67
C LEU A 153 18.77 16.20 1.46
N ALA A 154 19.61 17.22 1.70
CA ALA A 154 19.21 18.42 2.43
C ALA A 154 18.22 19.31 1.66
N GLN A 155 18.15 19.16 0.33
CA GLN A 155 17.21 19.87 -0.54
C GLN A 155 15.88 19.15 -0.69
N LEU A 156 15.75 17.90 -0.23
CA LEU A 156 14.50 17.16 -0.32
C LEU A 156 13.46 17.70 0.65
N GLU A 157 12.32 18.10 0.11
CA GLU A 157 11.16 18.59 0.81
C GLU A 157 10.10 17.48 0.97
N PRO A 158 9.11 17.68 1.86
CA PRO A 158 7.90 16.87 1.83
C PRO A 158 7.23 16.96 0.47
N HIS A 159 6.75 15.82 -0.04
CA HIS A 159 5.92 15.79 -1.22
C HIS A 159 4.74 16.76 -1.07
N PRO A 160 4.27 17.45 -2.12
CA PRO A 160 3.11 18.33 -2.02
C PRO A 160 1.88 17.65 -1.40
N SER A 161 1.68 16.36 -1.69
CA SER A 161 0.62 15.54 -1.06
C SER A 161 0.87 15.20 0.41
N ALA A 162 2.10 15.35 0.93
CA ALA A 162 2.43 15.13 2.33
C ALA A 162 1.85 16.22 3.26
N SER A 163 1.57 17.42 2.72
CA SER A 163 0.82 18.46 3.44
C SER A 163 -0.66 18.12 3.63
N GLU A 164 -1.19 17.21 2.81
CA GLU A 164 -2.49 16.55 2.99
C GLU A 164 -2.37 15.27 3.84
N ALA A 165 -1.13 14.84 4.16
CA ALA A 165 -0.78 13.59 4.84
C ALA A 165 -0.36 13.77 6.33
N GLU A 166 -1.00 14.68 7.07
CA GLU A 166 -1.31 14.40 8.50
C GLU A 166 -2.39 13.31 8.63
N GLU A 167 -2.35 12.31 7.74
CA GLU A 167 -3.20 11.14 7.70
C GLU A 167 -2.29 9.94 7.59
N VAL A 168 -2.26 9.19 8.69
CA VAL A 168 -1.56 7.91 8.86
C VAL A 168 -1.56 7.12 7.56
N SER A 169 -0.36 6.69 7.10
CA SER A 169 -0.20 5.81 5.93
C SER A 169 -1.23 4.69 5.98
N GLN A 170 -2.19 4.75 5.05
CA GLN A 170 -3.28 3.79 4.95
C GLN A 170 -2.83 2.54 4.17
N ASP A 171 -1.57 2.45 3.72
CA ASP A 171 -1.12 1.31 2.92
C ASP A 171 -1.02 0.03 3.77
N GLY A 172 -1.68 -1.03 3.29
CA GLY A 172 -1.91 -2.26 4.03
C GLY A 172 -2.80 -2.12 5.28
N ILE A 173 -3.45 -0.97 5.50
CA ILE A 173 -4.38 -0.80 6.63
C ILE A 173 -5.64 -1.64 6.44
N GLY A 174 -6.09 -1.83 5.19
CA GLY A 174 -7.25 -2.67 4.87
C GLY A 174 -7.06 -4.09 5.39
N ILE A 175 -5.98 -4.75 4.98
CA ILE A 175 -5.68 -6.12 5.43
C ILE A 175 -5.38 -6.20 6.94
N LYS A 176 -4.72 -5.19 7.53
CA LYS A 176 -4.48 -5.13 8.98
C LYS A 176 -5.80 -4.97 9.76
N GLY A 177 -6.71 -4.14 9.27
CA GLY A 177 -8.06 -3.96 9.82
C GLY A 177 -8.87 -5.25 9.77
N VAL A 178 -8.83 -5.96 8.65
CA VAL A 178 -9.50 -7.26 8.53
C VAL A 178 -8.94 -8.28 9.52
N ARG A 179 -7.62 -8.36 9.68
CA ARG A 179 -6.99 -9.37 10.54
C ARG A 179 -7.08 -9.06 12.03
N TYR A 180 -6.97 -7.78 12.40
CA TYR A 180 -6.73 -7.38 13.79
C TYR A 180 -7.65 -6.25 14.27
N GLY A 181 -8.36 -5.58 13.36
CA GLY A 181 -9.23 -4.46 13.68
C GLY A 181 -10.42 -4.87 14.54
N ALA A 182 -10.90 -3.91 15.32
CA ALA A 182 -12.06 -4.05 16.17
C ALA A 182 -13.33 -4.21 15.31
N LEU A 183 -14.25 -5.04 15.78
CA LEU A 183 -15.57 -5.19 15.17
C LEU A 183 -16.55 -4.22 15.82
N SER A 184 -17.57 -3.78 15.08
CA SER A 184 -18.63 -2.93 15.63
C SER A 184 -19.35 -3.65 16.78
N GLN A 185 -19.87 -2.90 17.75
CA GLN A 185 -20.62 -3.48 18.85
C GLN A 185 -21.84 -4.31 18.36
N PRO A 186 -22.64 -3.85 17.37
CA PRO A 186 -23.71 -4.67 16.80
C PRO A 186 -23.22 -6.01 16.23
N LEU A 187 -22.09 -6.01 15.52
CA LEU A 187 -21.52 -7.23 14.96
C LEU A 187 -21.02 -8.18 16.04
N GLN A 188 -20.38 -7.67 17.10
CA GLN A 188 -19.98 -8.50 18.24
C GLN A 188 -21.17 -9.16 18.93
N GLN A 189 -22.29 -8.44 19.07
CA GLN A 189 -23.53 -8.99 19.64
C GLN A 189 -24.13 -10.07 18.74
N ALA A 190 -24.16 -9.85 17.43
CA ALA A 190 -24.66 -10.83 16.47
C ALA A 190 -23.78 -12.08 16.40
N LEU A 191 -22.45 -11.93 16.47
CA LEU A 191 -21.51 -13.04 16.59
C LEU A 191 -21.77 -13.87 17.85
N ALA A 192 -22.05 -13.22 18.99
CA ALA A 192 -22.39 -13.91 20.23
C ALA A 192 -23.73 -14.67 20.17
N ALA A 193 -24.67 -14.24 19.34
CA ALA A 193 -25.95 -14.90 19.11
C ALA A 193 -25.86 -16.04 18.07
N THR A 194 -24.79 -16.08 17.28
CA THR A 194 -24.59 -17.08 16.23
C THR A 194 -24.19 -18.43 16.83
N PRO A 195 -24.88 -19.55 16.51
CA PRO A 195 -24.59 -20.86 17.08
C PRO A 195 -23.30 -21.49 16.54
N THR A 196 -22.77 -20.96 15.44
CA THR A 196 -21.52 -21.42 14.82
C THR A 196 -20.33 -20.97 15.66
N THR A 197 -19.52 -21.94 16.10
CA THR A 197 -18.21 -21.67 16.71
C THR A 197 -17.30 -20.98 15.68
N ASP A 198 -16.15 -20.42 16.06
CA ASP A 198 -15.16 -19.86 15.12
C ASP A 198 -15.67 -18.77 14.13
N MET A 199 -16.87 -18.24 14.33
CA MET A 199 -17.56 -17.40 13.34
C MET A 199 -16.82 -16.09 13.06
N GLU A 200 -16.20 -15.47 14.07
CA GLU A 200 -15.36 -14.28 13.86
C GLU A 200 -14.16 -14.61 12.94
N GLN A 201 -13.50 -15.75 13.15
CA GLN A 201 -12.35 -16.15 12.33
C GLN A 201 -12.78 -16.37 10.87
N LEU A 202 -13.92 -17.02 10.66
CA LEU A 202 -14.48 -17.27 9.34
C LEU A 202 -14.93 -15.97 8.66
N LEU A 203 -15.50 -15.02 9.41
CA LEU A 203 -15.81 -13.68 8.91
C LEU A 203 -14.55 -12.96 8.44
N ARG A 204 -13.50 -12.91 9.25
CA ARG A 204 -12.23 -12.28 8.87
C ARG A 204 -11.66 -12.94 7.62
N LYS A 205 -11.68 -14.27 7.55
CA LYS A 205 -11.20 -15.03 6.38
C LYS A 205 -11.99 -14.79 5.10
N ALA A 206 -13.32 -14.68 5.21
CA ALA A 206 -14.16 -14.29 4.08
C ALA A 206 -13.91 -12.84 3.62
N THR A 207 -13.38 -12.00 4.51
CA THR A 207 -13.10 -10.59 4.24
C THR A 207 -11.70 -10.38 3.66
N GLU A 208 -10.71 -11.25 3.92
CA GLU A 208 -9.34 -11.07 3.40
C GLU A 208 -9.25 -10.91 1.86
N PRO A 209 -9.95 -11.71 1.04
CA PRO A 209 -9.85 -11.62 -0.42
C PRO A 209 -10.50 -10.36 -1.02
N ILE A 210 -11.32 -9.64 -0.25
CA ILE A 210 -12.00 -8.41 -0.67
C ILE A 210 -11.35 -7.15 -0.08
N ALA A 211 -10.28 -7.30 0.69
CA ALA A 211 -9.50 -6.19 1.21
C ALA A 211 -8.47 -5.72 0.17
N ASP A 212 -8.31 -4.41 0.04
CA ASP A 212 -7.20 -3.79 -0.68
C ASP A 212 -6.24 -3.11 0.31
N SER A 213 -5.31 -2.30 -0.20
CA SER A 213 -4.36 -1.58 0.63
C SER A 213 -5.06 -0.65 1.62
N ILE A 214 -6.16 0.00 1.22
CA ILE A 214 -6.78 1.12 1.95
C ILE A 214 -8.03 0.72 2.76
N GLY A 215 -8.64 -0.44 2.50
CA GLY A 215 -9.85 -0.85 3.19
C GLY A 215 -10.53 -2.07 2.58
N VAL A 216 -11.85 -2.14 2.75
CA VAL A 216 -12.69 -3.18 2.15
C VAL A 216 -13.81 -2.49 1.38
N ALA A 217 -13.96 -2.80 0.09
CA ALA A 217 -15.00 -2.23 -0.73
C ALA A 217 -15.64 -3.27 -1.67
N ILE A 218 -16.96 -3.43 -1.58
CA ILE A 218 -17.73 -4.32 -2.45
C ILE A 218 -18.62 -3.47 -3.36
N THR A 219 -18.12 -3.22 -4.57
CA THR A 219 -18.80 -2.37 -5.56
C THR A 219 -19.51 -3.16 -6.65
N GLY A 220 -19.24 -4.47 -6.78
CA GLY A 220 -19.75 -5.35 -7.83
C GLY A 220 -20.24 -6.72 -7.34
N ASP A 221 -20.49 -7.62 -8.29
CA ASP A 221 -20.98 -8.99 -8.07
C ASP A 221 -19.84 -10.02 -8.24
N THR A 222 -18.88 -10.02 -7.31
CA THR A 222 -17.71 -10.94 -7.33
C THR A 222 -17.97 -12.20 -6.49
N PRO A 223 -17.34 -13.35 -6.81
CA PRO A 223 -17.43 -14.56 -5.98
C PRO A 223 -17.07 -14.30 -4.50
N GLU A 224 -15.98 -13.57 -4.27
CA GLU A 224 -15.45 -13.27 -2.93
C GLU A 224 -16.41 -12.36 -2.15
N GLY A 225 -16.93 -11.31 -2.80
CA GLY A 225 -17.93 -10.43 -2.20
C GLY A 225 -19.22 -11.15 -1.83
N ARG A 226 -19.65 -12.12 -2.65
CA ARG A 226 -20.82 -12.96 -2.34
C ARG A 226 -20.56 -13.84 -1.12
N THR A 227 -19.41 -14.49 -1.04
CA THR A 227 -19.03 -15.31 0.12
C THR A 227 -19.00 -14.49 1.40
N PHE A 228 -18.44 -13.28 1.35
CA PHE A 228 -18.50 -12.35 2.47
C PHE A 228 -19.94 -12.02 2.88
N TYR A 229 -20.82 -11.69 1.93
CA TYR A 229 -22.23 -11.42 2.25
C TYR A 229 -22.96 -12.64 2.82
N ASP A 230 -22.67 -13.86 2.33
CA ASP A 230 -23.23 -15.09 2.88
C ASP A 230 -22.89 -15.23 4.37
N VAL A 231 -21.63 -14.96 4.73
CA VAL A 231 -21.15 -15.03 6.11
C VAL A 231 -21.76 -13.94 6.98
N VAL A 232 -21.78 -12.68 6.53
CA VAL A 232 -22.39 -11.58 7.31
C VAL A 232 -23.89 -11.83 7.49
N TYR A 233 -24.57 -12.33 6.47
CA TYR A 233 -25.99 -12.63 6.57
C TYR A 233 -26.29 -13.79 7.52
N TRP A 234 -25.46 -14.84 7.50
CA TRP A 234 -25.56 -15.93 8.45
C TRP A 234 -25.46 -15.43 9.90
N ILE A 235 -24.59 -14.45 10.17
CA ILE A 235 -24.43 -13.84 11.49
C ILE A 235 -25.69 -13.05 11.88
N VAL A 236 -26.17 -12.15 11.03
CA VAL A 236 -27.28 -11.24 11.39
C VAL A 236 -28.62 -11.97 11.55
N GLN A 237 -28.90 -13.01 10.77
CA GLN A 237 -30.21 -13.68 10.81
C GLN A 237 -30.52 -14.34 12.16
N HIS A 238 -29.52 -14.62 13.01
CA HIS A 238 -29.74 -15.17 14.34
C HIS A 238 -30.17 -14.12 15.37
N VAL A 239 -30.01 -12.84 15.05
CA VAL A 239 -30.57 -11.72 15.80
C VAL A 239 -31.87 -11.28 15.16
N GLU A 240 -31.81 -11.00 13.86
CA GLU A 240 -32.91 -10.42 13.10
C GLU A 240 -32.85 -10.84 11.63
N PRO A 241 -33.67 -11.83 11.22
CA PRO A 241 -33.85 -12.15 9.80
C PRO A 241 -34.38 -10.94 9.04
N GLN A 242 -33.81 -10.65 7.87
CA GLN A 242 -34.08 -9.42 7.16
C GLN A 242 -35.15 -9.64 6.08
N HIS A 243 -35.98 -8.63 5.82
CA HIS A 243 -37.13 -8.79 4.91
C HIS A 243 -36.84 -8.45 3.46
N ASP A 244 -35.94 -7.50 3.20
CA ASP A 244 -35.59 -7.11 1.84
C ASP A 244 -34.19 -6.47 1.80
N PRO A 245 -33.51 -6.52 0.63
CA PRO A 245 -32.15 -6.03 0.52
C PRO A 245 -32.02 -4.51 0.64
N ARG A 246 -33.11 -3.74 0.50
CA ARG A 246 -33.05 -2.27 0.58
C ARG A 246 -33.07 -1.80 2.03
N THR A 247 -33.99 -2.33 2.82
CA THR A 247 -34.08 -2.01 4.25
C THR A 247 -32.86 -2.55 4.99
N TYR A 248 -32.44 -3.79 4.70
CA TYR A 248 -31.18 -4.34 5.20
C TYR A 248 -29.96 -3.48 4.80
N GLY A 249 -29.90 -3.05 3.54
CA GLY A 249 -28.72 -2.38 3.01
C GLY A 249 -28.53 -0.94 3.52
N ARG A 250 -29.56 -0.10 3.61
CA ARG A 250 -29.35 1.33 3.94
C ARG A 250 -30.50 2.01 4.65
N TRP A 251 -31.73 1.56 4.41
CA TRP A 251 -32.90 2.37 4.71
C TRP A 251 -33.53 2.05 6.05
N GLY A 252 -33.23 0.89 6.63
CA GLY A 252 -33.91 0.38 7.81
C GLY A 252 -35.42 0.24 7.59
N ARG A 253 -36.09 -0.49 8.48
CA ARG A 253 -37.55 -0.53 8.56
C ARG A 253 -37.96 -0.13 9.98
N GLU A 254 -39.17 0.39 10.14
CA GLU A 254 -39.73 0.61 11.48
C GLU A 254 -39.72 -0.71 12.27
N GLY A 255 -39.04 -0.71 13.41
CA GLY A 255 -38.83 -1.89 14.25
C GLY A 255 -37.63 -2.76 13.87
N GLN A 256 -36.86 -2.40 12.84
CA GLN A 256 -35.62 -3.09 12.49
C GLN A 256 -34.48 -2.62 13.38
N GLU A 257 -33.79 -3.55 14.03
CA GLU A 257 -32.70 -3.24 14.95
C GLU A 257 -31.35 -3.13 14.23
N LEU A 258 -31.14 -3.90 13.15
CA LEU A 258 -29.85 -4.02 12.48
C LEU A 258 -29.94 -3.80 10.98
N THR A 259 -29.13 -2.88 10.46
CA THR A 259 -28.81 -2.79 9.04
C THR A 259 -27.40 -3.32 8.77
N PHE A 260 -27.09 -3.61 7.51
CA PHE A 260 -25.73 -3.93 7.09
C PHE A 260 -24.74 -2.80 7.45
N GLY A 261 -25.19 -1.54 7.37
CA GLY A 261 -24.40 -0.39 7.77
C GLY A 261 -24.03 -0.40 9.26
N ASP A 262 -24.97 -0.77 10.14
CA ASP A 262 -24.71 -0.86 11.59
C ASP A 262 -23.71 -1.97 11.93
N LEU A 263 -23.77 -3.08 11.20
CA LEU A 263 -22.85 -4.21 11.36
C LEU A 263 -21.45 -3.87 10.85
N MET A 264 -21.34 -3.26 9.67
CA MET A 264 -20.07 -3.20 8.96
C MET A 264 -19.43 -1.80 8.90
N GLY A 265 -20.17 -0.74 9.22
CA GLY A 265 -19.70 0.65 9.12
C GLY A 265 -18.54 0.99 10.03
N ASP A 266 -18.51 0.41 11.23
CA ASP A 266 -17.44 0.61 12.24
C ASP A 266 -16.67 -0.69 12.55
N SER A 267 -16.72 -1.67 11.64
CA SER A 267 -16.02 -2.94 11.79
C SER A 267 -14.66 -2.94 11.08
N PHE A 268 -13.76 -3.82 11.53
CA PHE A 268 -12.38 -3.92 11.05
C PHE A 268 -11.56 -2.64 11.24
N THR A 269 -11.85 -1.88 12.29
CA THR A 269 -11.20 -0.59 12.55
C THR A 269 -9.93 -0.75 13.37
N VAL A 270 -8.84 -0.12 12.95
CA VAL A 270 -7.61 -0.01 13.76
C VAL A 270 -7.47 1.39 14.35
N PRO A 271 -6.74 1.57 15.48
CA PRO A 271 -6.44 2.89 16.00
C PRO A 271 -5.83 3.79 14.92
N ASP A 272 -6.26 5.04 14.89
CA ASP A 272 -5.77 6.08 13.97
C ASP A 272 -6.11 5.87 12.47
N GLN A 273 -7.01 4.92 12.14
CA GLN A 273 -7.55 4.75 10.79
C GLN A 273 -8.57 5.86 10.47
N LYS A 274 -8.39 6.55 9.34
CA LYS A 274 -9.30 7.62 8.91
C LYS A 274 -10.60 7.09 8.31
N TYR A 275 -10.52 6.01 7.55
CA TYR A 275 -11.66 5.39 6.88
C TYR A 275 -11.77 3.93 7.33
N GLY A 276 -12.64 3.68 8.30
CA GLY A 276 -12.96 2.35 8.82
C GLY A 276 -14.17 1.71 8.13
N GLY A 277 -14.42 0.44 8.41
CA GLY A 277 -15.62 -0.25 7.95
C GLY A 277 -15.50 -0.93 6.58
N VAL A 278 -16.59 -1.57 6.17
CA VAL A 278 -16.74 -2.12 4.82
C VAL A 278 -17.58 -1.18 3.98
N GLY A 279 -16.96 -0.64 2.93
CA GLY A 279 -17.65 0.08 1.88
C GLY A 279 -18.48 -0.86 1.00
N TYR A 280 -19.70 -0.47 0.67
CA TYR A 280 -20.57 -1.26 -0.21
C TYR A 280 -21.50 -0.35 -1.01
N THR A 281 -21.93 -0.85 -2.17
CA THR A 281 -23.04 -0.24 -2.90
C THR A 281 -24.35 -0.96 -2.57
N LEU A 282 -25.46 -0.23 -2.50
CA LEU A 282 -26.78 -0.85 -2.38
C LEU A 282 -27.05 -1.86 -3.52
N GLY A 283 -26.50 -1.58 -4.71
CA GLY A 283 -26.56 -2.49 -5.86
C GLY A 283 -25.91 -3.85 -5.56
N SER A 284 -24.75 -3.88 -4.91
CA SER A 284 -24.06 -5.14 -4.57
C SER A 284 -24.88 -6.04 -3.65
N ILE A 285 -25.50 -5.49 -2.60
CA ILE A 285 -26.40 -6.24 -1.70
C ILE A 285 -27.63 -6.76 -2.45
N ILE A 286 -28.27 -5.91 -3.28
CA ILE A 286 -29.44 -6.32 -4.07
C ILE A 286 -29.08 -7.46 -5.05
N MET A 287 -27.92 -7.38 -5.70
CA MET A 287 -27.45 -8.43 -6.63
C MET A 287 -27.21 -9.75 -5.90
N TRP A 288 -26.49 -9.72 -4.78
CA TRP A 288 -26.26 -10.89 -3.94
C TRP A 288 -27.58 -11.51 -3.44
N TRP A 289 -28.48 -10.69 -2.88
CA TRP A 289 -29.76 -11.15 -2.35
C TRP A 289 -30.61 -11.84 -3.42
N ASN A 290 -30.82 -11.17 -4.55
CA ASN A 290 -31.63 -11.71 -5.65
C ASN A 290 -31.05 -13.01 -6.20
N ARG A 291 -29.72 -13.12 -6.23
CA ARG A 291 -29.03 -14.35 -6.64
C ARG A 291 -29.32 -15.49 -5.66
N ARG A 292 -29.16 -15.28 -4.35
CA ARG A 292 -29.40 -16.31 -3.34
C ARG A 292 -30.87 -16.74 -3.24
N VAL A 293 -31.80 -15.81 -3.42
CA VAL A 293 -33.24 -16.13 -3.55
C VAL A 293 -33.49 -16.98 -4.80
N LYS A 294 -32.92 -16.61 -5.95
CA LYS A 294 -33.06 -17.37 -7.20
C LYS A 294 -32.44 -18.76 -7.12
N GLU A 295 -31.34 -18.91 -6.41
CA GLU A 295 -30.66 -20.19 -6.14
C GLU A 295 -31.42 -21.05 -5.12
N GLY A 296 -32.41 -20.48 -4.43
CA GLY A 296 -33.21 -21.18 -3.43
C GLY A 296 -32.50 -21.39 -2.10
N VAL A 297 -31.40 -20.66 -1.85
CA VAL A 297 -30.60 -20.78 -0.62
C VAL A 297 -30.84 -19.63 0.35
N LEU A 298 -31.49 -18.55 -0.08
CA LEU A 298 -32.06 -17.52 0.80
C LEU A 298 -33.58 -17.63 0.72
N ILE A 299 -34.18 -18.20 1.76
CA ILE A 299 -35.55 -18.72 1.78
C ILE A 299 -36.46 -17.76 2.53
N GLU A 300 -37.56 -17.34 1.91
CA GLU A 300 -38.55 -16.46 2.54
C GLU A 300 -39.33 -17.18 3.64
N THR A 301 -39.49 -16.52 4.79
CA THR A 301 -40.31 -16.97 5.92
C THR A 301 -41.24 -15.85 6.38
N GLU A 302 -42.14 -16.15 7.33
CA GLU A 302 -43.01 -15.14 7.94
C GLU A 302 -42.23 -14.01 8.64
N ASN A 303 -41.02 -14.29 9.14
CA ASN A 303 -40.19 -13.37 9.91
C ASN A 303 -39.05 -12.74 9.10
N GLY A 304 -39.05 -12.88 7.77
CA GLY A 304 -37.95 -12.45 6.90
C GLY A 304 -37.27 -13.64 6.22
N TYR A 305 -36.14 -13.39 5.56
CA TYR A 305 -35.41 -14.43 4.82
C TYR A 305 -34.39 -15.12 5.71
N ILE A 306 -34.27 -16.45 5.57
CA ILE A 306 -33.27 -17.26 6.26
C ILE A 306 -32.34 -17.93 5.25
N MET A 307 -31.06 -18.01 5.58
CA MET A 307 -30.08 -18.74 4.78
C MET A 307 -30.22 -20.24 5.04
N ASP A 308 -30.23 -21.04 3.98
CA ASP A 308 -30.25 -22.50 4.06
C ASP A 308 -29.00 -23.02 4.79
N GLU A 309 -29.23 -23.84 5.82
CA GLU A 309 -28.17 -24.35 6.69
C GLU A 309 -27.20 -25.29 5.96
N ASN A 310 -27.67 -26.08 4.99
CA ASN A 310 -26.77 -26.97 4.25
C ASN A 310 -25.85 -26.17 3.34
N TYR A 311 -26.40 -25.14 2.68
CA TYR A 311 -25.67 -24.24 1.82
C TYR A 311 -24.58 -23.49 2.60
N ILE A 312 -24.96 -22.81 3.69
CA ILE A 312 -23.99 -22.02 4.45
C ILE A 312 -22.92 -22.91 5.10
N ASN A 313 -23.27 -24.11 5.58
CA ASN A 313 -22.27 -25.04 6.11
C ASN A 313 -21.22 -25.41 5.05
N GLN A 314 -21.59 -25.56 3.77
CA GLN A 314 -20.62 -25.77 2.69
C GLN A 314 -19.70 -24.56 2.48
N VAL A 315 -20.25 -23.35 2.54
CA VAL A 315 -19.47 -22.10 2.44
C VAL A 315 -18.48 -22.00 3.60
N LEU A 316 -18.93 -22.26 4.82
CA LEU A 316 -18.09 -22.19 6.03
C LEU A 316 -17.02 -23.28 6.04
N ASP A 317 -17.34 -24.51 5.62
CA ASP A 317 -16.36 -25.59 5.51
C ASP A 317 -15.29 -25.31 4.45
N HIS A 318 -15.66 -24.67 3.34
CA HIS A 318 -14.68 -24.20 2.35
C HIS A 318 -13.74 -23.15 2.94
N LEU A 319 -14.28 -22.19 3.70
CA LEU A 319 -13.49 -21.21 4.43
C LEU A 319 -12.58 -21.88 5.47
N ARG A 320 -12.99 -22.96 6.15
CA ARG A 320 -12.10 -23.68 7.09
C ARG A 320 -10.91 -24.36 6.41
N GLN A 321 -11.05 -24.76 5.14
CA GLN A 321 -10.05 -25.52 4.39
C GLN A 321 -9.03 -24.66 3.62
N GLY A 322 -9.39 -23.43 3.25
CA GLY A 322 -8.47 -22.46 2.66
C GLY A 322 -7.45 -21.93 3.65
#